data_AF-A0A1C3H447-F1
#
_entry.id   AF-A0A1C3H447-F1
#
_cell.length_a   1.000
_cell.length_b   1.000
_cell.length_c   1.000
_cell.angle_alpha   90.00
_cell.angle_beta   90.00
_cell.angle_gamma   90.00
#
_symmetry.space_group_name_H-M   'P 1'
#
loop_
_entity.id
_entity.type
_entity.pdbx_description
1 polymer ?
#
loop_
_entity_poly.entity_id
_entity_poly.type
_entity_poly.pdbx_seq_one_letter_code
_entity_poly.pdbx_strand_id
1 'polypeptide(L)'
;MRGEEANPYLVDIEAVLETAVNVKELFPDDIYIYFLIHNNEVVYVGQTTQLMMRIGYHTTCKTFDSINYFKVKAETANLIEAMMIVKFDPPLNNAMPRQELYVSYQQLKQVYGLSRRQIQNLIGKDVVCAVGNVYVEMSTEKYQILEEATL
;
A
#
# COMPACT_ATOMS: atom_id res chain seq x y z
N MET A 1 -12.36 -4.10 -66.35
CA MET A 1 -11.94 -4.93 -65.20
C MET A 1 -11.23 -4.00 -64.22
N ARG A 2 -11.90 -3.57 -63.15
CA ARG A 2 -11.24 -2.82 -62.07
C ARG A 2 -10.59 -3.87 -61.17
N GLY A 3 -9.27 -3.83 -61.06
CA GLY A 3 -8.53 -4.71 -60.15
C GLY A 3 -8.96 -4.44 -58.73
N GLU A 4 -9.25 -5.49 -57.98
CA GLU A 4 -9.44 -5.41 -56.53
C GLU A 4 -8.11 -4.97 -55.93
N GLU A 5 -8.04 -3.73 -55.44
CA GLU A 5 -6.90 -3.28 -54.65
C GLU A 5 -6.89 -4.07 -53.33
N ALA A 6 -5.75 -4.71 -53.05
CA ALA A 6 -5.59 -5.48 -51.82
C ALA A 6 -5.84 -4.59 -50.60
N ASN A 7 -6.64 -5.08 -49.64
CA ASN A 7 -6.99 -4.34 -48.44
C ASN A 7 -5.72 -4.07 -47.60
N PRO A 8 -5.29 -2.80 -47.41
CA PRO A 8 -4.05 -2.46 -46.74
C PRO A 8 -4.07 -2.74 -45.22
N TYR A 9 -5.22 -3.16 -44.68
CA TYR A 9 -5.38 -3.55 -43.29
C TYR A 9 -5.34 -5.06 -43.07
N LEU A 10 -5.08 -5.86 -44.11
CA LEU A 10 -4.82 -7.28 -43.97
C LEU A 10 -3.41 -7.46 -43.38
N VAL A 11 -3.35 -7.56 -42.06
CA VAL A 11 -2.18 -8.05 -41.33
C VAL A 11 -2.38 -9.54 -41.09
N ASP A 12 -1.44 -10.37 -41.51
CA ASP A 12 -1.48 -11.80 -41.17
C ASP A 12 -1.01 -12.03 -39.72
N ILE A 13 -1.36 -13.20 -39.19
CA ILE A 13 -1.05 -13.55 -37.80
C ILE A 13 0.46 -13.65 -37.53
N GLU A 14 1.27 -13.97 -38.54
CA GLU A 14 2.73 -14.12 -38.38
C GLU A 14 3.36 -12.75 -38.09
N ALA A 15 2.97 -11.71 -38.84
CA ALA A 15 3.41 -10.33 -38.60
C ALA A 15 2.97 -9.79 -37.23
N VAL A 16 1.77 -10.16 -36.76
CA VAL A 16 1.29 -9.80 -35.41
C VAL A 16 2.15 -10.48 -34.34
N LEU A 17 2.50 -11.76 -34.52
CA LEU A 17 3.26 -12.53 -33.55
C LEU A 17 4.73 -12.09 -33.47
N GLU A 18 5.34 -11.67 -34.58
CA GLU A 18 6.73 -11.18 -34.61
C GLU A 18 6.95 -9.94 -33.73
N THR A 19 5.93 -9.09 -33.62
CA THR A 19 5.97 -7.85 -32.83
C THR A 19 5.31 -7.98 -31.46
N ALA A 20 4.79 -9.17 -31.13
CA ALA A 20 4.12 -9.42 -29.87
C ALA A 20 5.11 -9.31 -28.69
N VAL A 21 4.72 -8.57 -27.66
CA VAL A 21 5.51 -8.41 -26.45
C VAL A 21 5.00 -9.34 -25.36
N ASN A 22 5.91 -9.94 -24.60
CA ASN A 22 5.54 -10.76 -23.46
C ASN A 22 4.92 -9.88 -22.36
N VAL A 23 3.66 -10.17 -22.01
CA VAL A 23 2.91 -9.41 -21.00
C VAL A 23 3.61 -9.41 -19.63
N LYS A 24 4.30 -10.49 -19.24
CA LYS A 24 5.03 -10.55 -17.96
C LYS A 24 6.27 -9.66 -17.95
N GLU A 25 6.88 -9.40 -19.09
CA GLU A 25 8.03 -8.49 -19.20
C GLU A 25 7.59 -7.03 -19.08
N LEU A 26 6.37 -6.72 -19.53
CA LEU A 26 5.78 -5.39 -19.39
C LEU A 26 5.26 -5.10 -17.99
N PHE A 27 4.75 -6.13 -17.31
CA PHE A 27 4.16 -6.04 -15.97
C PHE A 27 4.77 -7.08 -15.04
N PRO A 28 6.01 -6.84 -14.55
CA PRO A 28 6.53 -7.66 -13.46
C PRO A 28 5.61 -7.57 -12.24
N ASP A 29 5.68 -8.55 -11.33
CA ASP A 29 4.93 -8.60 -10.06
C ASP A 29 5.40 -7.51 -9.06
N ASP A 30 5.58 -6.30 -9.55
CA ASP A 30 5.97 -5.12 -8.80
C ASP A 30 4.81 -4.67 -7.92
N ILE A 31 5.12 -4.44 -6.65
CA ILE A 31 4.17 -3.77 -5.75
C ILE A 31 4.45 -2.27 -5.79
N TYR A 32 3.39 -1.51 -6.01
CA TYR A 32 3.43 -0.05 -6.01
C TYR A 32 2.80 0.46 -4.73
N ILE A 33 3.49 1.39 -4.07
CA ILE A 33 2.88 2.31 -3.10
C ILE A 33 2.40 3.52 -3.88
N TYR A 34 1.13 3.88 -3.74
CA TYR A 34 0.53 5.02 -4.42
C TYR A 34 -0.15 5.98 -3.46
N PHE A 35 -0.18 7.24 -3.87
CA PHE A 35 -0.76 8.38 -3.17
C PHE A 35 -1.85 8.95 -4.05
N LEU A 36 -3.04 9.16 -3.48
CA LEU A 36 -4.04 10.04 -4.07
C LEU A 36 -3.87 11.42 -3.42
N ILE A 37 -3.83 12.46 -4.25
CA ILE A 37 -3.54 13.82 -3.83
C ILE A 37 -4.69 14.71 -4.26
N HIS A 38 -5.17 15.54 -3.35
CA HIS A 38 -6.18 16.56 -3.63
C HIS A 38 -5.73 17.91 -3.09
N ASN A 39 -5.73 18.95 -3.92
CA ASN A 39 -5.30 20.30 -3.56
C ASN A 39 -3.92 20.32 -2.84
N ASN A 40 -2.95 19.55 -3.35
CA ASN A 40 -1.60 19.36 -2.79
C ASN A 40 -1.54 18.64 -1.43
N GLU A 41 -2.61 18.01 -0.96
CA GLU A 41 -2.62 17.19 0.25
C GLU A 41 -2.76 15.71 -0.09
N VAL A 42 -2.02 14.84 0.62
CA VAL A 42 -2.17 13.39 0.49
C VAL A 42 -3.47 12.98 1.17
N VAL A 43 -4.47 12.59 0.38
CA VAL A 43 -5.78 12.20 0.90
C VAL A 43 -5.92 10.70 1.10
N TYR A 44 -5.09 9.90 0.44
CA TYR A 44 -5.09 8.44 0.55
C TYR A 44 -3.72 7.86 0.22
N VAL A 45 -3.33 6.81 0.94
CA VAL A 45 -2.17 5.96 0.64
C VAL A 45 -2.64 4.52 0.49
N GLY A 46 -2.17 3.83 -0.54
CA GLY A 46 -2.42 2.41 -0.69
C GLY A 46 -1.30 1.66 -1.40
N GLN A 47 -1.45 0.34 -1.46
CA GLN A 47 -0.61 -0.52 -2.30
C GLN A 47 -1.39 -1.33 -3.34
N THR A 48 -0.71 -1.75 -4.42
CA THR A 48 -1.30 -2.62 -5.46
C THR A 48 -0.23 -3.18 -6.39
N THR A 49 -0.51 -4.33 -7.02
CA THR A 49 0.23 -4.84 -8.19
C THR A 49 -0.32 -4.30 -9.52
N GLN A 50 -1.49 -3.67 -9.51
CA GLN A 50 -2.23 -3.27 -10.71
C GLN A 50 -2.59 -1.77 -10.62
N LEU A 51 -1.56 -0.92 -10.68
CA LEU A 51 -1.66 0.52 -10.40
C LEU A 51 -2.78 1.21 -11.19
N MET A 52 -2.78 1.09 -12.52
CA MET A 52 -3.74 1.80 -13.37
C MET A 52 -5.18 1.39 -13.09
N MET A 53 -5.44 0.09 -12.87
CA MET A 53 -6.78 -0.39 -12.51
C MET A 53 -7.20 0.10 -11.12
N ARG A 54 -6.27 0.15 -10.16
CA ARG A 54 -6.54 0.65 -8.81
C ARG A 54 -6.87 2.15 -8.81
N ILE A 55 -6.13 2.95 -9.57
CA ILE A 55 -6.41 4.38 -9.74
C ILE A 55 -7.78 4.56 -10.41
N GLY A 56 -8.05 3.84 -11.50
CA GLY A 56 -9.33 3.89 -12.20
C GLY A 56 -10.53 3.50 -11.34
N TYR A 57 -10.36 2.56 -10.41
CA TYR A 57 -11.40 2.26 -9.42
C TYR A 57 -11.63 3.44 -8.46
N HIS A 58 -10.57 4.06 -7.96
CA HIS A 58 -10.69 5.16 -7.00
C HIS A 58 -11.33 6.41 -7.58
N THR A 59 -11.20 6.68 -8.89
CA THR A 59 -11.90 7.83 -9.52
C THR A 59 -13.42 7.74 -9.39
N THR A 60 -13.96 6.54 -9.12
CA THR A 60 -15.41 6.32 -8.92
C THR A 60 -15.87 6.54 -7.47
N CYS A 61 -14.96 6.55 -6.49
CA CYS A 61 -15.31 6.52 -5.07
C CYS A 61 -14.50 7.46 -4.16
N LYS A 62 -13.48 8.16 -4.67
CA LYS A 62 -12.66 9.11 -3.92
C LYS A 62 -12.44 10.38 -4.74
N THR A 63 -12.24 11.49 -4.05
CA THR A 63 -11.91 12.78 -4.66
C THR A 63 -10.41 13.04 -4.60
N PHE A 64 -9.78 13.19 -5.76
CA PHE A 64 -8.37 13.53 -5.92
C PHE A 64 -8.16 14.14 -7.33
N ASP A 65 -7.12 14.93 -7.50
CA ASP A 65 -6.75 15.59 -8.77
C ASP A 65 -5.39 15.13 -9.30
N SER A 66 -4.60 14.46 -8.47
CA SER A 66 -3.26 14.02 -8.81
C SER A 66 -2.90 12.72 -8.10
N ILE A 67 -1.92 12.02 -8.66
CA ILE A 67 -1.39 10.78 -8.10
C ILE A 67 0.14 10.83 -8.05
N ASN A 68 0.73 10.12 -7.10
CA ASN A 68 2.15 9.79 -7.10
C ASN A 68 2.30 8.31 -6.74
N TYR A 69 3.40 7.66 -7.13
CA TYR A 69 3.66 6.28 -6.78
C TYR A 69 5.14 5.92 -6.92
N PHE A 70 5.56 4.88 -6.21
CA PHE A 70 6.88 4.27 -6.36
C PHE A 70 6.82 2.75 -6.13
N LYS A 71 7.82 2.04 -6.66
CA LYS A 71 7.94 0.58 -6.56
C LYS A 71 8.59 0.16 -5.25
N VAL A 72 8.14 -0.95 -4.69
CA VAL A 72 8.70 -1.58 -3.50
C VAL A 72 8.74 -3.10 -3.66
N LYS A 73 9.57 -3.75 -2.85
CA LYS A 73 9.53 -5.21 -2.74
C LYS A 73 8.29 -5.66 -1.99
N ALA A 74 7.75 -6.81 -2.39
CA ALA A 74 6.57 -7.40 -1.76
C ALA A 74 6.73 -7.60 -0.25
N GLU A 75 7.90 -8.05 0.20
CA GLU A 75 8.24 -8.28 1.62
C GLU A 75 8.17 -7.00 2.47
N THR A 76 8.34 -5.82 1.86
CA THR A 76 8.35 -4.53 2.55
C THR A 76 7.08 -3.71 2.35
N ALA A 77 6.15 -4.14 1.50
CA ALA A 77 5.08 -3.27 1.02
C ALA A 77 4.12 -2.83 2.14
N ASN A 78 3.70 -3.75 3.01
CA ASN A 78 2.86 -3.41 4.16
C ASN A 78 3.53 -2.42 5.12
N LEU A 79 4.83 -2.62 5.37
CA LEU A 79 5.60 -1.74 6.26
C LEU A 79 5.69 -0.33 5.68
N ILE A 80 6.03 -0.22 4.39
CA ILE A 80 6.18 1.07 3.73
C ILE A 80 4.82 1.79 3.62
N GLU A 81 3.75 1.09 3.25
CA GLU A 81 2.39 1.66 3.24
C GLU A 81 2.02 2.21 4.63
N ALA A 82 2.27 1.45 5.70
CA ALA A 82 2.03 1.89 7.07
C ALA A 82 2.85 3.14 7.45
N MET A 83 4.14 3.16 7.15
CA MET A 83 5.00 4.33 7.41
C MET A 83 4.48 5.58 6.69
N MET A 84 3.99 5.44 5.46
CA MET A 84 3.43 6.56 4.70
C MET A 84 2.08 7.02 5.28
N ILE A 85 1.20 6.10 5.70
CA ILE A 85 -0.05 6.46 6.39
C ILE A 85 0.25 7.20 7.69
N VAL A 86 1.20 6.72 8.50
CA VAL A 86 1.63 7.40 9.73
C VAL A 86 2.19 8.80 9.44
N LYS A 87 3.00 8.93 8.38
CA LYS A 87 3.64 10.19 8.02
C LYS A 87 2.65 11.26 7.53
N PHE A 88 1.64 10.86 6.77
CA PHE A 88 0.73 11.79 6.10
C PHE A 88 -0.66 11.88 6.74
N ASP A 89 -1.02 10.96 7.64
CA ASP A 89 -2.35 10.80 8.25
C ASP A 89 -3.52 11.06 7.27
N PRO A 90 -3.54 10.36 6.12
CA PRO A 90 -4.49 10.64 5.05
C PRO A 90 -5.95 10.41 5.49
N PRO A 91 -6.86 11.40 5.31
CA PRO A 91 -8.23 11.33 5.82
C PRO A 91 -9.10 10.24 5.19
N LEU A 92 -8.75 9.71 4.01
CA LEU A 92 -9.53 8.66 3.35
C LEU A 92 -9.02 7.24 3.65
N ASN A 93 -7.92 7.09 4.40
CA ASN A 93 -7.54 5.79 4.95
C ASN A 93 -8.39 5.50 6.18
N ASN A 94 -8.90 4.26 6.28
CA ASN A 94 -9.72 3.82 7.42
C ASN A 94 -9.04 2.72 8.26
N ALA A 95 -7.88 2.23 7.80
CA ALA A 95 -7.10 1.24 8.52
C ALA A 95 -5.63 1.30 8.10
N MET A 96 -4.77 0.77 8.97
CA MET A 96 -3.38 0.45 8.67
C MET A 96 -3.28 -0.97 8.08
N PRO A 97 -2.34 -1.23 7.15
CA PRO A 97 -2.05 -2.58 6.72
C PRO A 97 -1.48 -3.42 7.87
N ARG A 98 -1.51 -4.74 7.73
CA ARG A 98 -0.93 -5.65 8.72
C ARG A 98 0.59 -5.56 8.67
N GLN A 99 1.20 -5.04 9.74
CA GLN A 99 2.64 -4.96 9.95
C GLN A 99 2.95 -4.92 11.45
N GLU A 100 4.22 -5.04 11.80
CA GLU A 100 4.66 -5.22 13.20
C GLU A 100 5.23 -3.93 13.82
N LEU A 101 5.67 -2.96 13.01
CA LEU A 101 6.24 -1.69 13.49
C LEU A 101 5.24 -0.83 14.29
N TYR A 102 3.99 -0.69 13.84
CA TYR A 102 2.96 0.09 14.52
C TYR A 102 1.86 -0.81 15.07
N VAL A 103 1.87 -1.05 16.38
CA VAL A 103 0.93 -1.96 17.04
C VAL A 103 -0.14 -1.16 17.76
N SER A 104 -1.41 -1.44 17.45
CA SER A 104 -2.54 -0.76 18.11
C SER A 104 -2.67 -1.20 19.57
N TYR A 105 -3.24 -0.33 20.41
CA TYR A 105 -3.59 -0.67 21.80
C TYR A 105 -4.45 -1.96 21.88
N GLN A 106 -5.36 -2.13 20.93
CA GLN A 106 -6.22 -3.32 20.86
C GLN A 106 -5.40 -4.59 20.60
N GLN A 107 -4.43 -4.56 19.69
CA GLN A 107 -3.54 -5.70 19.43
C GLN A 107 -2.68 -6.01 20.64
N LEU A 108 -2.10 -5.01 21.31
CA LEU A 108 -1.33 -5.22 22.55
C LEU A 108 -2.15 -5.95 23.63
N LYS A 109 -3.45 -5.62 23.74
CA LYS A 109 -4.35 -6.27 24.69
C LYS A 109 -4.79 -7.67 24.25
N GLN A 110 -5.20 -7.82 22.98
CA GLN A 110 -5.89 -9.03 22.50
C GLN A 110 -4.93 -10.12 22.01
N VAL A 111 -3.81 -9.74 21.40
CA VAL A 111 -2.85 -10.68 20.82
C VAL A 111 -1.77 -11.02 21.83
N TYR A 112 -1.24 -10.01 22.52
CA TYR A 112 -0.12 -10.18 23.46
C TYR A 112 -0.56 -10.31 24.92
N GLY A 113 -1.88 -10.23 25.20
CA GLY A 113 -2.42 -10.44 26.56
C GLY A 113 -2.00 -9.40 27.59
N LEU A 114 -1.48 -8.24 27.17
CA LEU A 114 -0.92 -7.27 28.10
C LEU A 114 -2.00 -6.56 28.93
N SER A 115 -1.74 -6.42 30.22
CA SER A 115 -2.53 -5.59 31.12
C SER A 115 -2.38 -4.10 30.79
N ARG A 116 -3.35 -3.28 31.21
CA ARG A 116 -3.30 -1.81 31.03
C ARG A 116 -2.00 -1.19 31.54
N ARG A 117 -1.46 -1.70 32.66
CA ARG A 117 -0.20 -1.21 33.26
C ARG A 117 1.02 -1.60 32.42
N GLN A 118 1.08 -2.83 31.91
CA GLN A 118 2.14 -3.25 30.99
C GLN A 118 2.12 -2.42 29.71
N ILE A 119 0.93 -2.18 29.15
CA ILE A 119 0.78 -1.33 27.97
C ILE A 119 1.23 0.10 28.26
N GLN A 120 0.88 0.69 29.41
CA GLN A 120 1.37 2.02 29.79
C GLN A 120 2.89 2.09 29.92
N ASN A 121 3.53 1.04 30.46
CA ASN A 121 4.98 0.96 30.54
C ASN A 121 5.64 0.82 29.15
N LEU A 122 5.01 0.09 28.24
CA LEU A 122 5.47 -0.09 26.85
C LEU A 122 5.31 1.20 26.02
N ILE A 123 4.23 1.94 26.27
CA ILE A 123 3.82 3.14 25.52
C ILE A 123 4.77 4.32 25.76
N GLY A 124 5.22 4.55 26.99
CA GLY A 124 6.02 5.75 27.31
C GLY A 124 5.35 7.04 26.77
N LYS A 125 6.11 7.88 26.05
CA LYS A 125 5.58 9.02 25.26
C LYS A 125 5.57 8.78 23.74
N ASP A 126 5.98 7.60 23.29
CA ASP A 126 6.31 7.30 21.89
C ASP A 126 5.11 6.66 21.18
N VAL A 127 4.00 7.40 21.16
CA VAL A 127 2.79 7.00 20.43
C VAL A 127 2.67 7.76 19.13
N VAL A 128 2.07 7.08 18.16
CA VAL A 128 1.71 7.67 16.88
C VAL A 128 0.19 7.64 16.77
N CYS A 129 -0.39 8.77 16.37
CA CYS A 129 -1.79 8.82 15.98
C CYS A 129 -1.87 8.72 14.46
N ALA A 130 -2.64 7.78 13.96
CA ALA A 130 -2.91 7.65 12.53
C ALA A 130 -4.31 7.07 12.35
N VAL A 131 -5.05 7.55 11.35
CA VAL A 131 -6.35 6.97 10.99
C VAL A 131 -7.32 6.91 12.19
N GLY A 132 -7.30 7.96 13.02
CA GLY A 132 -8.13 8.07 14.23
C GLY A 132 -7.79 7.10 15.36
N ASN A 133 -6.66 6.38 15.28
CA ASN A 133 -6.24 5.37 16.27
C ASN A 133 -4.86 5.70 16.85
N VAL A 134 -4.60 5.18 18.05
CA VAL A 134 -3.30 5.28 18.73
C VAL A 134 -2.51 4.00 18.54
N TYR A 135 -1.30 4.13 18.03
CA TYR A 135 -0.33 3.06 17.80
C TYR A 135 0.92 3.28 18.65
N VAL A 136 1.54 2.17 19.03
CA VAL A 136 2.88 2.14 19.60
C VAL A 136 3.85 1.79 18.48
N GLU A 137 4.83 2.66 18.25
CA GLU A 137 5.96 2.33 17.38
C GLU A 137 6.91 1.40 18.14
N MET A 138 7.12 0.21 17.60
CA MET A 138 7.85 -0.88 18.22
C MET A 138 9.35 -0.78 17.89
N SER A 139 10.15 -0.36 18.88
CA SER A 139 11.61 -0.49 18.84
C SER A 139 12.04 -1.91 19.24
N THR A 140 13.29 -2.28 18.95
CA THR A 140 13.89 -3.54 19.41
C THR A 140 13.76 -3.72 20.93
N GLU A 141 13.92 -2.65 21.70
CA GLU A 141 13.77 -2.70 23.17
C GLU A 141 12.33 -3.00 23.57
N LYS A 142 11.34 -2.42 22.87
CA LYS A 142 9.93 -2.69 23.13
C LYS A 142 9.55 -4.13 22.78
N TYR A 143 10.17 -4.72 21.75
CA TYR A 143 10.01 -6.14 21.47
C TYR A 143 10.57 -7.03 22.57
N GLN A 144 11.74 -6.72 23.10
CA GLN A 144 12.31 -7.47 24.23
C GLN A 144 11.39 -7.40 25.45
N ILE A 145 10.82 -6.23 25.75
CA ILE A 145 9.82 -6.07 26.82
C ILE A 145 8.57 -6.92 26.56
N LEU A 146 8.11 -7.02 25.31
CA LEU A 146 6.99 -7.89 24.96
C LEU A 146 7.31 -9.36 25.21
N GLU A 147 8.47 -9.83 24.73
CA GLU A 147 8.91 -11.22 24.89
C GLU A 147 8.99 -11.60 26.38
N GLU A 148 9.63 -10.77 27.21
CA GLU A 148 9.71 -10.97 28.66
C GLU A 148 8.35 -10.96 29.36
N ALA A 149 7.38 -10.21 28.85
CA ALA A 149 6.04 -10.09 29.44
C ALA A 149 5.08 -11.23 29.04
N THR A 150 5.42 -12.01 28.01
CA THR A 150 4.61 -13.12 27.48
C THR A 150 5.09 -14.52 27.90
N LEU A 151 6.20 -14.60 28.64
CA LEU A 151 6.69 -15.79 29.35
C LEU A 151 6.02 -15.95 30.72
#